data_AF-A0A6L8NBH4-F1
#
_entry.id   AF-A0A6L8NBH4-F1
#
_cell.length_a   1.000
_cell.length_b   1.000
_cell.length_c   1.000
_cell.angle_alpha   90.00
_cell.angle_beta   90.00
_cell.angle_gamma   90.00
#
_symmetry.space_group_name_H-M   'P 1'
#
loop_
_entity.id
_entity.type
_entity.pdbx_description
1 polymer ?
#
loop_
_entity_poly.entity_id
_entity_poly.type
_entity_poly.pdbx_seq_one_letter_code
_entity_poly.pdbx_strand_id
1 'polypeptide(L)'
;MLALSARGVLPKVDCAIFADTGWEPKAVYDHLDRLEREIAQPAGIPILRVSSGNIRDDALDPEHRFASMPLYILNKDGKPGMTRRQCTGQYKIKPIKRQVRELLGHPYPSRIPKGVFVEQWVGISTDEFHRAKDADVKYMRNRHPLITDMDWSRADCVRYLTSIGLAETPKSSCLGCPFHGNAQWRAIRDHSPDEWADVVEFDAAIREGNARANATGNKLLGQAFLHRSRVPLDQAPIDHVTAAEWAALQEEIGGLDTAELEEGVADGCSPWACRGSDPVRDDFGLAA
;
A
#
# COMPACT_ATOMS: atom_id res chain seq x y z
N MET A 1 -11.19 -3.70 -10.87
CA MET A 1 -12.44 -3.97 -10.10
C MET A 1 -13.53 -2.92 -10.34
N LEU A 2 -13.39 -1.67 -9.85
CA LEU A 2 -14.42 -0.63 -10.02
C LEU A 2 -14.87 -0.45 -11.48
N ALA A 3 -13.91 -0.34 -12.41
CA ALA A 3 -14.21 -0.22 -13.84
C ALA A 3 -14.93 -1.43 -14.44
N LEU A 4 -14.69 -2.64 -13.94
CA LEU A 4 -15.37 -3.85 -14.40
C LEU A 4 -16.83 -3.86 -13.95
N SER A 5 -17.06 -3.47 -12.69
CA SER A 5 -18.40 -3.33 -12.12
C SER A 5 -19.20 -2.21 -12.79
N ALA A 6 -18.58 -1.05 -12.98
CA ALA A 6 -19.19 0.12 -13.65
C ALA A 6 -19.62 -0.16 -15.10
N ARG A 7 -18.91 -1.04 -15.80
CA ARG A 7 -19.21 -1.43 -17.19
C ARG A 7 -20.07 -2.69 -17.31
N GLY A 8 -20.53 -3.24 -16.18
CA GLY A 8 -21.39 -4.42 -16.15
C GLY A 8 -20.70 -5.74 -16.52
N VAL A 9 -19.36 -5.79 -16.55
CA VAL A 9 -18.60 -7.03 -16.74
C VAL A 9 -18.70 -7.92 -15.50
N LEU A 10 -18.69 -7.29 -14.32
CA LEU A 10 -19.00 -7.91 -13.04
C LEU A 10 -20.28 -7.28 -12.46
N PRO A 11 -20.97 -7.95 -11.51
CA PRO A 11 -22.09 -7.34 -10.79
C PRO A 11 -21.79 -5.92 -10.29
N LYS A 12 -22.82 -5.07 -10.27
CA LYS A 12 -22.68 -3.70 -9.80
C LYS A 12 -22.47 -3.70 -8.27
N VAL A 13 -21.40 -3.04 -7.81
CA VAL A 13 -21.16 -2.83 -6.38
C VAL A 13 -21.97 -1.65 -5.85
N ASP A 14 -22.38 -1.71 -4.58
CA ASP A 14 -23.15 -0.64 -3.93
C ASP A 14 -22.31 0.61 -3.67
N CYS A 15 -21.01 0.44 -3.38
CA CYS A 15 -20.04 1.52 -3.20
C CYS A 15 -18.61 1.01 -3.36
N ALA A 16 -17.66 1.93 -3.51
CA ALA A 16 -16.24 1.68 -3.31
C ALA A 16 -15.73 2.47 -2.10
N ILE A 17 -14.73 1.96 -1.39
CA ILE A 17 -14.13 2.64 -0.24
C ILE A 17 -12.65 2.90 -0.53
N PHE A 18 -12.25 4.17 -0.43
CA PHE A 18 -10.86 4.60 -0.49
C PHE A 18 -10.37 4.94 0.92
N ALA A 19 -9.38 4.21 1.42
CA ALA A 19 -8.78 4.47 2.72
C ALA A 19 -7.61 5.43 2.59
N ASP A 20 -7.89 6.70 2.84
CA ASP A 20 -6.94 7.80 2.72
C ASP A 20 -6.04 7.84 3.95
N THR A 21 -4.74 7.68 3.72
CA THR A 21 -3.71 7.76 4.76
C THR A 21 -3.36 9.20 5.13
N GLY A 22 -3.90 10.18 4.40
CA GLY A 22 -3.56 11.60 4.50
C GLY A 22 -2.19 11.95 3.90
N TRP A 23 -1.50 10.97 3.32
CA TRP A 23 -0.16 11.13 2.76
C TRP A 23 0.07 10.19 1.56
N GLU A 24 -0.91 10.11 0.67
CA GLU A 24 -0.72 9.45 -0.63
C GLU A 24 -0.03 10.41 -1.62
N PRO A 25 0.69 9.91 -2.63
CA PRO A 25 1.22 10.76 -3.69
C PRO A 25 0.12 11.50 -4.44
N LYS A 26 0.41 12.71 -4.92
CA LYS A 26 -0.50 13.55 -5.71
C LYS A 26 -1.09 12.79 -6.90
N ALA A 27 -0.28 12.00 -7.60
CA ALA A 27 -0.74 11.17 -8.71
C ALA A 27 -1.85 10.18 -8.32
N VAL A 28 -1.85 9.67 -7.08
CA VAL A 28 -2.91 8.79 -6.57
C VAL A 28 -4.21 9.56 -6.37
N TYR A 29 -4.16 10.76 -5.80
CA TYR A 29 -5.34 11.61 -5.65
C TYR A 29 -5.90 12.05 -7.00
N ASP A 30 -5.05 12.50 -7.93
CA ASP A 30 -5.46 12.90 -9.27
C ASP A 30 -6.10 11.72 -10.04
N HIS A 31 -5.52 10.52 -9.90
CA HIS A 31 -6.09 9.30 -10.47
C HIS A 31 -7.43 8.93 -9.83
N LEU A 32 -7.57 9.06 -8.51
CA LEU A 32 -8.84 8.80 -7.82
C LEU A 32 -9.94 9.76 -8.28
N ASP A 33 -9.64 11.05 -8.37
CA ASP A 33 -10.58 12.08 -8.85
C ASP A 33 -11.00 11.81 -10.29
N ARG A 34 -10.06 11.37 -11.13
CA ARG A 34 -10.33 10.93 -12.50
C ARG A 34 -11.25 9.70 -12.53
N LEU A 35 -10.94 8.66 -11.76
CA LEU A 35 -11.76 7.45 -11.65
C LEU A 35 -13.18 7.77 -11.17
N GLU A 36 -13.30 8.65 -10.18
CA GLU A 36 -14.58 9.07 -9.65
C GLU A 36 -15.43 9.74 -10.73
N ARG A 37 -14.85 10.73 -11.42
CA ARG A 37 -15.52 11.50 -12.48
C ARG A 37 -15.87 10.67 -13.71
N GLU A 38 -14.94 9.85 -14.19
CA GLU A 38 -15.06 9.19 -15.50
C GLU A 38 -15.71 7.81 -15.42
N ILE A 39 -15.66 7.14 -14.26
CA ILE A 39 -16.11 5.74 -14.12
C ILE A 39 -17.20 5.61 -13.05
N ALA A 40 -16.95 6.11 -11.83
CA ALA A 40 -17.82 5.85 -10.70
C ALA A 40 -19.14 6.64 -10.76
N GLN A 41 -19.05 7.95 -11.01
CA GLN A 41 -20.21 8.85 -11.10
C GLN A 41 -21.16 8.45 -12.25
N PRO A 42 -20.70 8.20 -13.50
CA PRO A 42 -21.60 7.78 -14.58
C PRO A 42 -22.27 6.43 -14.30
N ALA A 43 -21.59 5.53 -13.59
CA ALA A 43 -22.16 4.25 -13.19
C ALA A 43 -23.07 4.36 -11.95
N GLY A 44 -23.13 5.51 -11.28
CA GLY A 44 -23.84 5.69 -10.02
C GLY A 44 -23.31 4.78 -8.91
N ILE A 45 -21.98 4.70 -8.79
CA ILE A 45 -21.27 3.98 -7.71
C ILE A 45 -20.55 5.03 -6.84
N PRO A 46 -21.00 5.28 -5.60
CA PRO A 46 -20.33 6.24 -4.72
C PRO A 46 -18.95 5.73 -4.29
N ILE A 47 -17.96 6.64 -4.27
CA ILE A 47 -16.66 6.41 -3.65
C ILE A 47 -16.63 7.07 -2.27
N LEU A 48 -16.57 6.25 -1.22
CA LEU A 48 -16.48 6.69 0.16
C LEU A 48 -15.01 6.86 0.55
N ARG A 49 -14.56 8.10 0.75
CA ARG A 49 -13.21 8.39 1.26
C ARG A 49 -13.24 8.35 2.78
N VAL A 50 -12.43 7.46 3.36
CA VAL A 50 -12.36 7.25 4.81
C VAL A 50 -10.94 7.49 5.29
N SER A 51 -10.77 8.20 6.40
CA SER A 51 -9.46 8.50 6.95
C SER A 51 -9.40 8.24 8.46
N SER A 52 -8.18 8.08 8.97
CA SER A 52 -7.87 7.96 10.39
C SER A 52 -6.84 8.99 10.86
N GLY A 53 -6.60 10.05 10.07
CA GLY A 53 -5.58 11.07 10.32
C GLY A 53 -4.57 11.15 9.18
N ASN A 54 -3.45 11.80 9.44
CA ASN A 54 -2.31 11.88 8.53
C ASN A 54 -1.16 11.03 9.08
N ILE A 55 -0.79 9.98 8.35
CA ILE A 55 0.25 9.04 8.78
C ILE A 55 1.63 9.70 8.98
N ARG A 56 1.94 10.78 8.24
CA ARG A 56 3.18 11.54 8.41
C ARG A 56 3.18 12.30 9.73
N ASP A 57 2.15 13.12 9.93
CA ASP A 57 2.04 13.99 11.11
C ASP A 57 1.97 13.16 12.39
N ASP A 58 1.16 12.09 12.38
CA ASP A 58 1.02 11.16 13.49
C ASP A 58 2.32 10.39 13.82
N ALA A 59 3.27 10.29 12.88
CA ALA A 59 4.57 9.67 13.11
C ALA A 59 5.53 10.59 13.86
N LEU A 60 5.39 11.90 13.64
CA LEU A 60 6.23 12.95 14.20
C LEU A 60 5.63 13.51 15.50
N ASP A 61 4.36 13.25 15.79
CA ASP A 61 3.69 13.68 17.01
C ASP A 61 4.06 12.79 18.23
N PRO A 62 4.68 13.35 19.29
CA PRO A 62 5.00 12.61 20.51
C PRO A 62 3.77 12.20 21.34
N GLU A 63 2.64 12.91 21.21
CA GLU A 63 1.40 12.64 21.93
C GLU A 63 0.54 11.59 21.21
N HIS A 64 0.72 11.44 19.90
CA HIS A 64 -0.05 10.49 19.11
C HIS A 64 0.52 9.06 19.22
N ARG A 65 -0.37 8.08 19.39
CA ARG A 65 0.04 6.66 19.39
C ARG A 65 0.34 6.26 17.95
N PHE A 66 1.59 6.40 17.54
CA PHE A 66 2.05 5.98 16.23
C PHE A 66 1.76 4.50 15.98
N ALA A 67 1.02 4.21 14.92
CA ALA A 67 1.00 2.88 14.33
C ALA A 67 2.26 2.75 13.47
N SER A 68 3.28 2.06 13.97
CA SER A 68 4.61 2.08 13.38
C SER A 68 4.62 1.76 11.88
N MET A 69 5.14 2.71 11.09
CA MET A 69 5.65 2.41 9.75
C MET A 69 6.79 1.38 9.89
N PRO A 70 6.99 0.50 8.90
CA PRO A 70 8.06 -0.49 8.92
C PRO A 70 9.38 0.13 8.45
N LEU A 71 9.98 0.99 9.29
CA LEU A 71 11.22 1.69 9.03
C LEU A 71 12.41 0.74 9.11
N TYR A 72 13.43 0.95 8.28
CA TYR A 72 14.69 0.22 8.34
C TYR A 72 15.55 0.76 9.48
N ILE A 73 16.09 -0.13 10.32
CA ILE A 73 16.92 0.25 11.46
C ILE A 73 18.37 -0.14 11.19
N LEU A 74 19.30 0.77 11.49
CA LEU A 74 20.71 0.48 11.70
C LEU A 74 21.00 0.50 13.20
N ASN A 75 21.25 -0.67 13.79
CA ASN A 75 21.54 -0.78 15.22
C ASN A 75 22.95 -0.27 15.53
N LYS A 76 23.22 0.03 16.82
CA LYS A 76 24.54 0.51 17.27
C LYS A 76 25.69 -0.46 17.01
N ASP A 77 25.40 -1.76 16.96
CA ASP A 77 26.35 -2.82 16.61
C ASP A 77 26.53 -2.99 15.09
N GLY A 78 25.91 -2.12 14.29
CA GLY A 78 25.93 -2.15 12.84
C GLY A 78 24.95 -3.15 12.22
N LYS A 79 24.22 -3.94 13.03
CA LYS A 79 23.30 -4.95 12.48
C LYS A 79 22.04 -4.31 11.89
N PRO A 80 21.53 -4.86 10.77
CA PRO A 80 20.28 -4.41 10.19
C PRO A 80 19.07 -4.86 11.05
N GLY A 81 18.05 -4.02 11.12
CA GLY A 81 16.73 -4.34 11.67
C GLY A 81 15.59 -3.68 10.89
N MET A 82 14.35 -3.92 11.32
CA MET A 82 13.15 -3.27 10.80
C MET A 82 12.08 -3.16 11.88
N THR A 83 11.37 -2.04 11.95
CA THR A 83 10.21 -1.91 12.86
C THR A 83 9.02 -2.68 12.31
N ARG A 84 8.09 -3.05 13.21
CA ARG A 84 6.87 -3.75 12.82
C ARG A 84 5.97 -2.87 11.97
N ARG A 85 5.29 -3.45 11.01
CA ARG A 85 4.26 -2.77 10.23
C ARG A 85 2.93 -2.74 10.99
N GLN A 86 2.47 -1.56 11.36
CA GLN A 86 1.16 -1.35 11.98
C GLN A 86 0.29 -0.35 11.19
N CYS A 87 0.90 0.41 10.26
CA CYS A 87 0.23 1.43 9.46
C CYS A 87 -1.01 0.90 8.70
N THR A 88 -0.95 -0.29 8.09
CA THR A 88 -2.08 -0.88 7.37
C THR A 88 -3.29 -1.08 8.27
N GLY A 89 -3.08 -1.58 9.49
CA GLY A 89 -4.17 -1.81 10.44
C GLY A 89 -4.85 -0.50 10.84
N GLN A 90 -4.06 0.53 11.10
CA GLN A 90 -4.54 1.80 11.63
C GLN A 90 -5.17 2.71 10.56
N TYR A 91 -4.50 2.89 9.41
CA TYR A 91 -4.92 3.86 8.40
C TYR A 91 -5.72 3.24 7.26
N LYS A 92 -5.69 1.91 7.10
CA LYS A 92 -6.50 1.23 6.09
C LYS A 92 -7.63 0.40 6.70
N ILE A 93 -7.31 -0.63 7.47
CA ILE A 93 -8.30 -1.62 7.94
C ILE A 93 -9.30 -1.00 8.91
N LYS A 94 -8.84 -0.24 9.91
CA LYS A 94 -9.69 0.38 10.93
C LYS A 94 -10.72 1.35 10.35
N PRO A 95 -10.36 2.36 9.51
CA PRO A 95 -11.36 3.26 8.94
C PRO A 95 -12.31 2.55 7.96
N ILE A 96 -11.85 1.54 7.19
CA ILE A 96 -12.74 0.71 6.36
C ILE A 96 -13.77 -0.02 7.24
N LYS A 97 -13.33 -0.71 8.29
CA LYS A 97 -14.23 -1.42 9.21
C LYS A 97 -15.22 -0.48 9.87
N ARG A 98 -14.81 0.72 10.26
CA ARG A 98 -15.72 1.75 10.79
C ARG A 98 -16.80 2.09 9.76
N GLN A 99 -16.41 2.39 8.52
CA GLN A 99 -17.36 2.72 7.45
C GLN A 99 -18.31 1.56 7.13
N VAL A 100 -17.82 0.33 7.07
CA VAL A 100 -18.66 -0.86 6.88
C VAL A 100 -19.72 -0.98 7.98
N ARG A 101 -19.36 -0.67 9.23
CA ARG A 101 -20.31 -0.69 10.35
C ARG A 101 -21.38 0.40 10.23
N GLU A 102 -21.01 1.59 9.77
CA GLU A 102 -21.97 2.65 9.46
C GLU A 102 -22.94 2.21 8.35
N LEU A 103 -22.42 1.63 7.26
CA LEU A 103 -23.24 1.11 6.15
C LEU A 103 -24.21 0.01 6.59
N LEU A 104 -23.80 -0.83 7.55
CA LEU A 104 -24.66 -1.86 8.14
C LEU A 104 -25.65 -1.30 9.17
N GLY A 105 -25.63 -0.01 9.51
CA GLY A 105 -26.50 0.60 10.52
C GLY A 105 -26.15 0.19 11.96
N HIS A 106 -24.93 -0.29 12.20
CA HIS A 106 -24.47 -0.78 13.49
C HIS A 106 -23.11 -0.17 13.88
N PRO A 107 -23.05 1.15 14.13
CA PRO A 107 -21.81 1.82 14.56
C PRO A 107 -21.24 1.20 15.84
N TYR A 108 -19.94 1.36 16.09
CA TYR A 108 -19.32 0.86 17.33
C TYR A 108 -19.87 1.63 18.55
N PRO A 109 -20.16 0.99 19.70
CA PRO A 109 -19.91 -0.42 20.07
C PRO A 109 -21.06 -1.40 19.79
N SER A 110 -22.11 -1.00 19.07
CA SER A 110 -23.31 -1.82 18.84
C SER A 110 -22.99 -3.19 18.23
N ARG A 111 -23.56 -4.27 18.77
CA ARG A 111 -23.32 -5.61 18.21
C ARG A 111 -24.00 -5.74 16.83
N ILE A 112 -23.28 -6.32 15.87
CA ILE A 112 -23.86 -6.67 14.57
C ILE A 112 -24.64 -7.99 14.72
N PRO A 113 -25.91 -8.05 14.28
CA PRO A 113 -26.70 -9.27 14.30
C PRO A 113 -26.05 -10.41 13.50
N LYS A 114 -26.29 -11.66 13.93
CA LYS A 114 -25.77 -12.82 13.20
C LYS A 114 -26.40 -12.89 11.81
N GLY A 115 -25.57 -13.09 10.78
CA GLY A 115 -26.03 -13.19 9.40
C GLY A 115 -26.07 -11.86 8.65
N VAL A 116 -25.86 -10.73 9.32
CA VAL A 116 -25.68 -9.42 8.69
C VAL A 116 -24.20 -9.22 8.33
N PHE A 117 -23.91 -9.01 7.05
CA PHE A 117 -22.56 -8.80 6.55
C PHE A 117 -22.57 -8.00 5.24
N VAL A 118 -21.41 -7.43 4.89
CA VAL A 118 -21.14 -6.95 3.53
C VAL A 118 -20.29 -7.97 2.79
N GLU A 119 -20.54 -8.16 1.50
CA GLU A 119 -19.55 -8.76 0.59
C GLU A 119 -18.57 -7.65 0.17
N GLN A 120 -17.27 -7.91 0.33
CA GLN A 120 -16.23 -6.95 -0.01
C GLN A 120 -15.33 -7.52 -1.08
N TRP A 121 -15.28 -6.84 -2.22
CA TRP A 121 -14.42 -7.23 -3.32
C TRP A 121 -13.01 -6.70 -3.11
N VAL A 122 -12.02 -7.59 -3.22
CA VAL A 122 -10.60 -7.24 -3.18
C VAL A 122 -9.99 -7.67 -4.51
N GLY A 123 -9.31 -6.74 -5.20
CA GLY A 123 -8.68 -6.99 -6.49
C GLY A 123 -7.34 -7.70 -6.36
N ILE A 124 -7.36 -8.99 -5.98
CA ILE A 124 -6.19 -9.88 -6.02
C ILE A 124 -6.30 -10.74 -7.28
N SER A 125 -5.27 -10.74 -8.12
CA SER A 125 -5.18 -11.56 -9.34
C SER A 125 -4.69 -12.98 -9.07
N THR A 126 -4.72 -13.84 -10.09
CA THR A 126 -4.37 -15.27 -10.00
C THR A 126 -2.91 -15.53 -9.61
N ASP A 127 -1.99 -14.74 -10.15
CA ASP A 127 -0.56 -14.71 -9.79
C ASP A 127 -0.31 -14.20 -8.36
N GLU A 128 -1.29 -13.55 -7.75
CA GLU A 128 -1.25 -13.05 -6.37
C GLU A 128 -2.10 -13.89 -5.40
N PHE A 129 -2.60 -15.07 -5.80
CA PHE A 129 -3.62 -15.82 -5.05
C PHE A 129 -3.24 -16.10 -3.59
N HIS A 130 -1.95 -16.26 -3.28
CA HIS A 130 -1.46 -16.52 -1.93
C HIS A 130 -1.80 -15.36 -0.95
N ARG A 131 -2.11 -14.18 -1.50
CA ARG A 131 -2.55 -12.96 -0.80
C ARG A 131 -4.07 -12.92 -0.58
N ALA A 132 -4.86 -13.76 -1.23
CA ALA A 132 -6.29 -13.85 -1.04
C ALA A 132 -6.60 -14.45 0.35
N LYS A 133 -7.16 -13.63 1.25
CA LYS A 133 -7.52 -14.03 2.62
C LYS A 133 -8.97 -13.70 2.92
N ASP A 134 -9.57 -14.50 3.79
CA ASP A 134 -10.85 -14.19 4.41
C ASP A 134 -10.76 -12.97 5.32
N ALA A 135 -11.91 -12.34 5.57
CA ALA A 135 -11.99 -11.26 6.54
C ALA A 135 -11.79 -11.80 7.96
N ASP A 136 -11.12 -11.04 8.81
CA ASP A 136 -10.91 -11.36 10.22
C ASP A 136 -12.14 -11.09 11.12
N VAL A 137 -13.25 -10.63 10.52
CA VAL A 137 -14.51 -10.30 11.20
C VAL A 137 -15.72 -10.88 10.47
N LYS A 138 -16.72 -11.33 11.23
CA LYS A 138 -17.90 -12.06 10.68
C LYS A 138 -18.86 -11.20 9.85
N TYR A 139 -18.81 -9.88 9.99
CA TYR A 139 -19.70 -8.95 9.28
C TYR A 139 -19.11 -8.47 7.95
N MET A 140 -17.99 -9.04 7.52
CA MET A 140 -17.37 -8.81 6.22
C MET A 140 -17.08 -10.17 5.60
N ARG A 141 -17.32 -10.32 4.30
CA ARG A 141 -16.93 -11.49 3.53
C ARG A 141 -16.10 -11.04 2.34
N ASN A 142 -14.81 -11.35 2.36
CA ASN A 142 -13.95 -11.02 1.24
C ASN A 142 -14.28 -11.93 0.06
N ARG A 143 -14.38 -11.34 -1.12
CA ARG A 143 -14.46 -12.04 -2.41
C ARG A 143 -13.37 -11.52 -3.32
N HIS A 144 -12.84 -12.39 -4.18
CA HIS A 144 -11.72 -12.10 -5.07
C HIS A 144 -12.11 -12.39 -6.53
N PRO A 145 -12.94 -11.53 -7.17
CA PRO A 145 -13.54 -11.87 -8.46
C PRO A 145 -12.55 -12.06 -9.61
N LEU A 146 -11.39 -11.42 -9.57
CA LEU A 146 -10.35 -11.62 -10.58
C LEU A 146 -9.85 -13.07 -10.59
N ILE A 147 -9.91 -13.77 -9.45
CA ILE A 147 -9.58 -15.20 -9.35
C ILE A 147 -10.81 -16.04 -9.67
N THR A 148 -11.93 -15.82 -8.95
CA THR A 148 -13.06 -16.75 -8.94
C THR A 148 -13.97 -16.64 -10.16
N ASP A 149 -14.04 -15.47 -10.79
CA ASP A 149 -15.00 -15.18 -11.85
C ASP A 149 -14.33 -14.89 -13.20
N MET A 150 -13.05 -14.52 -13.20
CA MET A 150 -12.36 -14.03 -14.41
C MET A 150 -11.10 -14.78 -14.79
N ASP A 151 -10.44 -15.44 -13.85
CA ASP A 151 -9.11 -16.07 -14.05
C ASP A 151 -8.05 -15.08 -14.60
N TRP A 152 -8.03 -13.86 -14.06
CA TRP A 152 -7.16 -12.77 -14.52
C TRP A 152 -5.86 -12.71 -13.74
N SER A 153 -4.74 -12.70 -14.47
CA SER A 153 -3.41 -12.33 -13.97
C SER A 153 -3.27 -10.81 -13.82
N ARG A 154 -2.15 -10.35 -13.26
CA ARG A 154 -1.81 -8.92 -13.27
C ARG A 154 -1.68 -8.38 -14.70
N ALA A 155 -1.13 -9.16 -15.63
CA ALA A 155 -0.98 -8.76 -17.02
C ALA A 155 -2.34 -8.54 -17.71
N ASP A 156 -3.34 -9.37 -17.41
CA ASP A 156 -4.72 -9.17 -17.86
C ASP A 156 -5.31 -7.86 -17.34
N CYS A 157 -5.09 -7.58 -16.04
CA CYS A 157 -5.54 -6.33 -15.43
C CYS A 157 -4.93 -5.11 -16.11
N VAL A 158 -3.63 -5.13 -16.39
CA VAL A 158 -2.93 -4.04 -17.11
C VAL A 158 -3.48 -3.89 -18.52
N ARG A 159 -3.60 -4.98 -19.30
CA ARG A 159 -4.20 -4.94 -20.65
C ARG A 159 -5.59 -4.33 -20.64
N TYR A 160 -6.43 -4.74 -19.68
CA TYR A 160 -7.77 -4.18 -19.54
C TYR A 160 -7.72 -2.69 -19.23
N LEU A 161 -6.94 -2.26 -18.23
CA LEU A 161 -6.82 -0.85 -17.86
C LEU A 161 -6.31 -0.02 -19.05
N THR A 162 -5.32 -0.51 -19.80
CA THR A 162 -4.83 0.13 -21.03
C THR A 162 -5.93 0.26 -22.08
N SER A 163 -6.72 -0.79 -22.31
CA SER A 163 -7.82 -0.76 -23.30
C SER A 163 -8.89 0.30 -22.99
N ILE A 164 -8.94 0.77 -21.74
CA ILE A 164 -9.92 1.76 -21.26
C ILE A 164 -9.29 3.12 -20.96
N GLY A 165 -8.04 3.36 -21.38
CA GLY A 165 -7.34 4.62 -21.20
C GLY A 165 -6.82 4.87 -19.78
N LEU A 166 -6.63 3.81 -18.98
CA LEU A 166 -6.13 3.84 -17.60
C LEU A 166 -4.77 3.14 -17.45
N ALA A 167 -3.94 3.13 -18.50
CA ALA A 167 -2.59 2.55 -18.45
C ALA A 167 -1.74 3.15 -17.32
N GLU A 168 -1.83 4.47 -17.12
CA GLU A 168 -1.13 5.26 -16.09
C GLU A 168 -1.73 5.09 -14.67
N THR A 169 -2.21 3.90 -14.31
CA THR A 169 -2.74 3.67 -12.96
C THR A 169 -1.58 3.60 -11.96
N PRO A 170 -1.46 4.56 -11.01
CA PRO A 170 -0.36 4.56 -10.07
C PRO A 170 -0.50 3.40 -9.06
N LYS A 171 0.64 2.87 -8.62
CA LYS A 171 0.68 1.92 -7.51
C LYS A 171 0.22 2.63 -6.24
N SER A 172 -0.79 2.08 -5.55
CA SER A 172 -1.28 2.64 -4.29
C SER A 172 -0.33 2.30 -3.14
N SER A 173 0.50 3.27 -2.76
CA SER A 173 1.34 3.27 -1.56
C SER A 173 1.55 4.71 -1.11
N CYS A 174 1.49 4.96 0.20
CA CYS A 174 1.74 6.28 0.76
C CYS A 174 3.13 6.80 0.37
N LEU A 175 3.26 8.13 0.37
CA LEU A 175 4.40 8.83 -0.21
C LEU A 175 5.73 8.43 0.45
N GLY A 176 5.79 8.35 1.78
CA GLY A 176 6.97 7.87 2.51
C GLY A 176 6.95 6.37 2.85
N CYS A 177 6.34 5.51 2.03
CA CYS A 177 6.32 4.07 2.33
C CYS A 177 7.73 3.45 2.21
N PRO A 178 8.30 2.82 3.25
CA PRO A 178 9.63 2.20 3.18
C PRO A 178 9.77 1.07 2.14
N PHE A 179 8.64 0.55 1.64
CA PHE A 179 8.63 -0.51 0.60
C PHE A 179 8.65 0.01 -0.83
N HIS A 180 8.84 1.31 -1.05
CA HIS A 180 9.15 1.83 -2.39
C HIS A 180 10.49 1.26 -2.90
N GLY A 181 10.50 0.82 -4.14
CA GLY A 181 11.72 0.46 -4.86
C GLY A 181 12.48 1.69 -5.36
N ASN A 182 13.73 1.50 -5.81
CA ASN A 182 14.56 2.57 -6.35
C ASN A 182 13.87 3.34 -7.50
N ALA A 183 13.21 2.63 -8.41
CA ALA A 183 12.44 3.25 -9.49
C ALA A 183 11.34 4.20 -8.99
N GLN A 184 10.64 3.84 -7.91
CA GLN A 184 9.60 4.69 -7.33
C GLN A 184 10.21 5.93 -6.66
N TRP A 185 11.33 5.77 -5.94
CA TRP A 185 12.05 6.91 -5.36
C TRP A 185 12.57 7.87 -6.42
N ARG A 186 13.14 7.36 -7.53
CA ARG A 186 13.56 8.17 -8.68
C ARG A 186 12.37 8.90 -9.29
N ALA A 187 11.24 8.21 -9.51
CA ALA A 187 10.03 8.84 -10.06
C ALA A 187 9.55 10.02 -9.19
N ILE A 188 9.55 9.86 -7.86
CA ILE A 188 9.21 10.96 -6.93
C ILE A 188 10.24 12.09 -7.03
N ARG A 189 11.54 11.79 -6.96
CA ARG A 189 12.62 12.78 -7.08
C ARG A 189 12.57 13.57 -8.38
N ASP A 190 12.37 12.88 -9.50
CA ASP A 190 12.56 13.43 -10.84
C ASP A 190 11.29 14.12 -11.38
N HIS A 191 10.11 13.78 -10.85
CA HIS A 191 8.82 14.31 -11.34
C HIS A 191 8.04 15.12 -10.30
N SER A 192 8.36 15.00 -9.02
CA SER A 192 7.66 15.69 -7.93
C SER A 192 8.64 16.30 -6.91
N PRO A 193 9.35 17.41 -7.23
CA PRO A 193 10.34 18.00 -6.33
C PRO A 193 9.82 18.35 -4.92
N ASP A 194 8.58 18.81 -4.81
CA ASP A 194 7.95 19.13 -3.52
C ASP A 194 7.68 17.87 -2.69
N GLU A 195 7.18 16.80 -3.34
CA GLU A 195 6.95 15.51 -2.67
C GLU A 195 8.28 14.84 -2.28
N TRP A 196 9.32 15.01 -3.09
CA TRP A 196 10.67 14.55 -2.78
C TRP A 196 11.25 15.27 -1.56
N ALA A 197 11.14 16.59 -1.52
CA ALA A 197 11.56 17.39 -0.37
C ALA A 197 10.84 16.94 0.91
N ASP A 198 9.53 16.71 0.82
CA ASP A 198 8.71 16.26 1.95
C ASP A 198 9.16 14.88 2.51
N VAL A 199 9.42 13.89 1.65
CA VAL A 199 9.89 12.57 2.12
C VAL A 199 11.32 12.58 2.64
N VAL A 200 12.19 13.45 2.11
CA VAL A 200 13.56 13.61 2.62
C VAL A 200 13.54 14.26 3.99
N GLU A 201 12.70 15.29 4.19
CA GLU A 201 12.48 15.90 5.51
C GLU A 201 11.96 14.86 6.51
N PHE A 202 10.98 14.05 6.09
CA PHE A 202 10.45 12.97 6.93
C PHE A 202 11.53 11.94 7.29
N ASP A 203 12.33 11.45 6.33
CA ASP A 203 13.44 10.51 6.61
C ASP A 203 14.43 11.06 7.64
N ALA A 204 14.75 12.35 7.56
CA ALA A 204 15.63 13.00 8.52
C ALA A 204 14.97 13.08 9.92
N ALA A 205 13.69 13.43 9.98
CA ALA A 205 12.96 13.60 11.24
C ALA A 205 12.74 12.29 12.01
N ILE A 206 12.59 11.16 11.30
CA ILE A 206 12.40 9.84 11.94
C ILE A 206 13.69 9.22 12.45
N ARG A 207 14.86 9.86 12.32
CA ARG A 207 16.18 9.23 12.58
C ARG A 207 16.26 8.59 13.96
N GLU A 208 15.68 9.21 14.97
CA GLU A 208 15.65 8.72 16.35
C GLU A 208 14.53 7.71 16.63
N GLY A 209 13.83 7.25 15.59
CA GLY A 209 12.70 6.34 15.68
C GLY A 209 11.40 7.06 16.01
N ASN A 210 10.50 6.37 16.71
CA ASN A 210 9.17 6.90 16.97
C ASN A 210 9.15 8.01 18.04
N ALA A 211 8.58 9.17 17.71
CA ALA A 211 8.50 10.33 18.61
C ALA A 211 7.89 10.00 19.98
N ARG A 212 6.76 9.28 20.02
CA ARG A 212 6.13 8.86 21.28
C ARG A 212 6.98 7.88 22.09
N ALA A 213 7.61 6.91 21.43
CA ALA A 213 8.52 5.98 22.09
C ALA A 213 9.68 6.74 22.76
N ASN A 214 10.21 7.77 22.09
CA ASN A 214 11.23 8.65 22.64
C ASN A 214 10.71 9.46 23.84
N ALA A 215 9.51 10.05 23.73
CA ALA A 215 8.88 10.82 24.81
C ALA A 215 8.56 9.96 26.05
N THR A 216 8.24 8.68 25.85
CA THR A 216 7.96 7.71 26.93
C THR A 216 9.21 6.97 27.44
N GLY A 217 10.40 7.37 27.01
CA GLY A 217 11.69 6.83 27.48
C GLY A 217 12.14 5.52 26.80
N ASN A 218 11.37 5.00 25.84
CA ASN A 218 11.70 3.78 25.07
C ASN A 218 12.43 4.15 23.77
N LYS A 219 13.59 4.79 23.90
CA LYS A 219 14.35 5.28 22.74
C LYS A 219 14.84 4.16 21.84
N LEU A 220 14.87 4.43 20.54
CA LEU A 220 15.46 3.52 19.56
C LEU A 220 16.96 3.34 19.85
N LEU A 221 17.42 2.09 19.90
CA LEU A 221 18.84 1.76 20.03
C LEU A 221 19.51 1.65 18.65
N GLY A 222 19.48 2.74 17.89
CA GLY A 222 19.95 2.80 16.51
C GLY A 222 19.40 4.00 15.78
N GLN A 223 19.41 3.94 14.45
CA GLN A 223 18.88 4.96 13.57
C GLN A 223 17.84 4.37 12.62
N ALA A 224 16.72 5.05 12.42
CA ALA A 224 15.66 4.63 11.50
C ALA A 224 15.77 5.35 10.15
N PHE A 225 15.46 4.67 9.06
CA PHE A 225 15.55 5.13 7.67
C PHE A 225 14.34 4.64 6.87
N LEU A 226 13.95 5.39 5.84
CA LEU A 226 13.00 4.95 4.83
C LEU A 226 13.59 3.98 3.83
N HIS A 227 14.88 4.13 3.48
CA HIS A 227 15.53 3.32 2.46
C HIS A 227 16.23 2.08 3.03
N ARG A 228 16.14 0.95 2.30
CA ARG A 228 16.70 -0.35 2.71
C ARG A 228 18.22 -0.34 2.92
N SER A 229 18.95 0.58 2.29
CA SER A 229 20.40 0.71 2.48
C SER A 229 20.79 1.35 3.81
N ARG A 230 19.82 1.88 4.58
CA ARG A 230 20.06 2.53 5.88
C ARG A 230 21.02 3.71 5.78
N VAL A 231 20.83 4.50 4.74
CA VAL A 231 21.47 5.81 4.55
C VAL A 231 20.37 6.85 4.33
N PRO A 232 20.61 8.14 4.61
CA PRO A 232 19.65 9.19 4.34
C PRO A 232 19.07 9.09 2.93
N LEU A 233 17.77 9.34 2.78
CA LEU A 233 17.07 9.09 1.51
C LEU A 233 17.67 9.90 0.35
N ASP A 234 18.14 11.12 0.60
CA ASP A 234 18.83 12.00 -0.35
C ASP A 234 20.22 11.50 -0.78
N GLN A 235 20.79 10.55 -0.04
CA GLN A 235 22.09 9.91 -0.28
C GLN A 235 21.95 8.43 -0.67
N ALA A 236 20.73 7.91 -0.71
CA ALA A 236 20.47 6.53 -1.03
C ALA A 236 20.90 6.22 -2.47
N PRO A 237 21.43 5.01 -2.74
CA PRO A 237 21.86 4.61 -4.08
C PRO A 237 20.64 4.27 -4.96
N ILE A 238 19.73 5.21 -5.14
CA ILE A 238 18.50 5.05 -5.92
C ILE A 238 18.76 5.13 -7.41
N ASP A 239 19.89 5.67 -7.86
CA ASP A 239 20.27 5.70 -9.29
C ASP A 239 20.87 4.38 -9.78
N HIS A 240 21.12 3.43 -8.87
CA HIS A 240 21.49 2.09 -9.29
C HIS A 240 20.27 1.38 -9.89
N VAL A 241 20.31 1.20 -11.22
CA VAL A 241 19.33 0.44 -12.00
C VAL A 241 19.82 -1.00 -12.10
N THR A 242 18.97 -1.96 -11.71
CA THR A 242 19.30 -3.38 -11.78
C THR A 242 19.14 -3.91 -13.21
N ALA A 243 19.76 -5.05 -13.54
CA ALA A 243 19.58 -5.68 -14.85
C ALA A 243 18.10 -5.99 -15.15
N ALA A 244 17.32 -6.38 -14.13
CA ALA A 244 15.89 -6.63 -14.25
C ALA A 244 15.08 -5.35 -14.51
N GLU A 245 15.40 -4.24 -13.82
CA GLU A 245 14.78 -2.94 -14.11
C GLU A 245 15.09 -2.49 -15.53
N TRP A 246 16.31 -2.74 -16.02
CA TRP A 246 16.71 -2.40 -17.39
C TRP A 246 15.99 -3.26 -18.45
N ALA A 247 15.81 -4.56 -18.20
CA ALA A 247 15.05 -5.45 -19.09
C ALA A 247 13.57 -5.05 -19.21
N ALA A 248 12.92 -4.70 -18.09
CA ALA A 248 11.53 -4.24 -18.09
C ALA A 248 11.34 -2.93 -18.90
N LEU A 249 12.29 -1.99 -18.79
CA LEU A 249 12.28 -0.75 -19.60
C LEU A 249 12.45 -1.02 -21.10
N GLN A 250 13.12 -2.12 -21.48
CA GLN A 250 13.28 -2.51 -22.88
C GLN A 250 12.04 -3.18 -23.45
N GLU A 251 11.34 -4.00 -22.66
CA GLU A 251 10.03 -4.57 -23.05
C GLU A 251 8.97 -3.49 -23.30
N GLU A 252 8.96 -2.40 -22.51
CA GLU A 252 8.09 -1.24 -22.76
C GLU A 252 8.39 -0.52 -24.09
N ILE A 253 9.62 -0.63 -24.61
CA ILE A 253 10.05 0.00 -25.87
C ILE A 253 9.94 -0.97 -27.07
N GLY A 254 9.96 -2.28 -26.84
CA GLY A 254 9.94 -3.31 -27.87
C GLY A 254 9.05 -4.47 -27.50
N GLY A 255 7.76 -4.38 -27.83
CA GLY A 255 6.83 -5.50 -27.64
C GLY A 255 7.23 -6.73 -28.45
N LEU A 256 7.67 -7.79 -27.76
CA LEU A 256 7.52 -9.22 -28.10
C LEU A 256 8.03 -10.07 -26.91
N ASP A 257 7.21 -11.05 -26.55
CA ASP A 257 7.27 -12.04 -25.46
C ASP A 257 8.64 -12.66 -25.11
N THR A 258 9.00 -12.66 -23.82
CA THR A 258 9.54 -13.84 -23.12
C THR A 258 9.31 -13.77 -21.61
N ALA A 259 8.62 -14.77 -21.05
CA ALA A 259 8.38 -14.94 -19.63
C ALA A 259 9.61 -15.41 -18.82
N GLU A 260 9.53 -15.10 -17.51
CA GLU A 260 10.36 -15.53 -16.37
C GLU A 260 11.70 -14.81 -16.17
N LEU A 261 11.75 -13.96 -15.14
CA LEU A 261 12.80 -13.92 -14.10
C LEU A 261 12.34 -13.06 -12.89
N GLU A 262 11.60 -13.75 -12.02
CA GLU A 262 11.29 -13.52 -10.59
C GLU A 262 12.48 -12.90 -9.80
N GLU A 263 12.36 -12.08 -8.76
CA GLU A 263 11.27 -11.53 -7.95
C GLU A 263 11.91 -10.32 -7.21
N GLY A 264 11.44 -9.10 -7.46
CA GLY A 264 11.58 -8.01 -6.49
C GLY A 264 10.43 -8.10 -5.50
N VAL A 265 10.66 -7.84 -4.20
CA VAL A 265 9.71 -8.07 -3.10
C VAL A 265 8.25 -7.83 -3.52
N ALA A 266 7.50 -8.93 -3.67
CA ALA A 266 6.15 -9.00 -4.26
C ALA A 266 5.03 -8.40 -3.38
N ASP A 267 5.34 -7.43 -2.50
CA ASP A 267 4.43 -6.94 -1.49
C ASP A 267 3.91 -5.53 -1.81
N GLY A 268 2.80 -5.48 -2.55
CA GLY A 268 1.92 -4.30 -2.59
C GLY A 268 1.15 -4.12 -1.29
N CYS A 269 0.94 -2.87 -0.87
CA CYS A 269 0.19 -2.51 0.33
C CYS A 269 -1.35 -2.60 0.12
N SER A 270 -1.91 -3.80 0.12
CA SER A 270 -3.37 -4.00 0.20
C SER A 270 -3.80 -4.22 1.65
N PRO A 271 -4.91 -3.58 2.13
CA PRO A 271 -5.41 -3.75 3.49
C PRO A 271 -5.72 -5.21 3.87
N TRP A 272 -5.92 -6.07 2.88
CA TRP A 272 -6.39 -7.45 3.06
C TRP A 272 -5.34 -8.51 2.68
N ALA A 273 -4.14 -8.06 2.35
CA ALA A 273 -3.11 -8.86 1.70
C ALA A 273 -1.70 -8.39 2.11
N CYS A 274 -1.40 -8.49 3.41
CA CYS A 274 -0.07 -8.23 3.96
C CYS A 274 0.32 -9.38 4.90
N ARG A 275 1.43 -10.09 4.58
CA ARG A 275 2.06 -11.00 5.55
C ARG A 275 2.69 -10.17 6.66
N GLY A 276 2.45 -10.61 7.89
CA GLY A 276 3.03 -10.06 9.11
C GLY A 276 3.23 -11.17 10.11
N SER A 277 4.03 -12.18 9.75
CA SER A 277 4.69 -13.15 10.64
C SER A 277 5.27 -14.26 9.78
N ASP A 278 6.52 -14.11 9.36
CA ASP A 278 7.54 -15.18 9.32
C ASP A 278 8.82 -14.58 8.72
N PRO A 279 9.99 -14.77 9.34
CA PRO A 279 11.24 -14.30 8.77
C PRO A 279 11.50 -15.11 7.49
N VAL A 280 11.48 -14.43 6.33
CA VAL A 280 12.18 -14.93 5.16
C VAL A 280 13.64 -15.02 5.57
N ARG A 281 14.14 -16.25 5.70
CA ARG A 281 15.56 -16.52 5.88
C ARG A 281 16.24 -16.21 4.56
N ASP A 282 16.63 -14.96 4.38
CA ASP A 282 17.76 -14.66 3.51
C ASP A 282 19.02 -15.13 4.22
N ASP A 283 19.82 -15.91 3.51
CA ASP A 283 21.04 -16.55 3.96
C ASP A 283 22.13 -15.52 4.25
N PHE A 284 22.02 -14.85 5.40
CA PHE A 284 23.11 -14.11 6.02
C PHE A 284 23.20 -14.49 7.49
N GLY A 285 24.29 -15.19 7.80
CA GLY A 285 24.51 -15.95 9.03
C GLY A 285 24.06 -15.27 10.33
N LEU A 286 23.19 -15.97 11.03
CA LEU A 286 22.74 -15.63 12.38
C LEU A 286 23.87 -15.90 13.38
N ALA A 287 24.26 -14.88 14.15
CA ALA A 287 24.97 -15.06 15.41
C ALA A 287 23.96 -14.97 16.57
N ALA A 288 24.07 -15.94 17.47
CA ALA A 288 23.19 -16.27 18.60
C ALA A 288 22.92 -15.11 19.59
#